data_AF-A0A523MRW5-F1
#
_entry.id   AF-A0A523MRW5-F1
#
_cell.length_a   1.000
_cell.length_b   1.000
_cell.length_c   1.000
_cell.angle_alpha   90.00
_cell.angle_beta   90.00
_cell.angle_gamma   90.00
#
_symmetry.space_group_name_H-M   'P 1'
#
loop_
_entity.id
_entity.type
_entity.pdbx_description
1 polymer ?
#
loop_
_entity_poly.entity_id
_entity_poly.type
_entity_poly.pdbx_seq_one_letter_code
_entity_poly.pdbx_strand_id
1 'polypeptide(L)'
;MKRRHLAIGLLSLAASCVYFNSVYDAQHAFSEAVRLRRDGNQVTARVQFDSVIAMTERILSNHPDSKYAAPASLMKTRAELANRLPAAAANTAMGVSAFAESERDLDTAAGLEGVARRQLGELPAADSLLSRALAGEISDEDRALFLFHRGMTRLESGRADLAAQDLAATGIQSELSEEGRLDLAQALSDVGQYEASARLTGALIRKNRFANFGQGLHLHLDTLARRAPSVLDSTLAVELDEPDQPDTKQSALYYFRGRSQEQSADTVAALEMYDSARASAERGRYGTLASYRAARLRILQALDPSDIVGTQSYLASAATTLDRTISSDARRLNERVTLFSNLVVAYESRGSTAAEAALRAAEVAGGDLSAFHVARGLYLRYLELAPDSPWAAKAIYGALLYSGSPAGEWVDDRGISTDDRLRGLLAALPEANPYRISIENRPRDADTDSLYVQAESDLRRRLVEIRMLFDTTAVIVQPQDAVDEEAVQQQPEQEAEDDGVAF
;
A
#
# COMPACT_ATOMS: atom_id res chain seq x y z
N MET A 1 34.68 -59.05 44.31
CA MET A 1 33.41 -58.65 43.63
C MET A 1 32.92 -57.24 43.96
N LYS A 2 33.05 -56.70 45.19
CA LYS A 2 32.53 -55.36 45.56
C LYS A 2 33.12 -54.15 44.79
N ARG A 3 34.38 -54.20 44.33
CA ARG A 3 35.01 -53.09 43.56
C ARG A 3 34.51 -52.95 42.11
N ARG A 4 34.03 -54.03 41.48
CA ARG A 4 33.47 -53.98 40.11
C ARG A 4 32.09 -53.34 40.09
N HIS A 5 31.25 -53.58 41.11
CA HIS A 5 29.94 -52.94 41.21
C HIS A 5 30.02 -51.43 41.53
N LEU A 6 31.06 -50.99 42.26
CA LEU A 6 31.28 -49.57 42.54
C LEU A 6 31.71 -48.79 41.29
N ALA A 7 32.58 -49.37 40.46
CA ALA A 7 33.02 -48.75 39.20
C ALA A 7 31.88 -48.65 38.17
N ILE A 8 31.02 -49.67 38.09
CA ILE A 8 29.83 -49.65 37.23
C ILE A 8 28.83 -48.57 37.70
N GLY A 9 28.62 -48.43 39.01
CA GLY A 9 27.75 -47.36 39.55
C GLY A 9 28.26 -45.95 39.28
N LEU A 10 29.58 -45.72 39.33
CA LEU A 10 30.17 -44.40 39.07
C LEU A 10 30.10 -43.99 37.58
N LEU A 11 30.24 -44.95 36.66
CA LEU A 11 30.11 -44.73 35.22
C LEU A 11 28.67 -44.36 34.82
N SER A 12 27.66 -44.98 35.45
CA SER A 12 26.26 -44.65 35.20
C SER A 12 25.88 -43.23 35.63
N LEU A 13 26.45 -42.74 36.74
CA LEU A 13 26.20 -41.37 37.22
C LEU A 13 26.85 -40.31 36.31
N ALA A 14 28.08 -40.55 35.85
CA ALA A 14 28.75 -39.61 34.93
C ALA A 14 28.02 -39.51 33.57
N ALA A 15 27.49 -40.62 33.06
CA ALA A 15 26.70 -40.63 31.82
C ALA A 15 25.38 -39.85 31.96
N SER A 16 24.73 -39.92 33.13
CA SER A 16 23.49 -39.17 33.39
C SER A 16 23.69 -37.65 33.47
N CYS A 17 24.87 -37.19 33.92
CA CYS A 17 25.19 -35.76 34.03
C CYS A 17 25.47 -35.10 32.67
N VAL A 18 26.20 -35.78 31.78
CA VAL A 18 26.48 -35.25 30.43
C VAL A 18 25.20 -35.12 29.60
N TYR A 19 24.28 -36.06 29.81
CA TYR A 19 23.00 -36.11 29.12
C TYR A 19 22.10 -34.91 29.44
N PHE A 20 21.91 -34.63 30.74
CA PHE A 20 21.04 -33.55 31.21
C PHE A 20 21.47 -32.20 30.63
N ASN A 21 22.79 -31.99 30.51
CA ASN A 21 23.35 -30.78 29.92
C ASN A 21 22.95 -30.62 28.45
N SER A 22 22.99 -31.67 27.63
CA SER A 22 22.68 -31.55 26.19
C SER A 22 21.23 -31.15 25.91
N VAL A 23 20.27 -31.69 26.69
CA VAL A 23 18.85 -31.31 26.56
C VAL A 23 18.62 -29.89 27.05
N TYR A 24 19.23 -29.52 28.17
CA TYR A 24 19.15 -28.17 28.72
C TYR A 24 19.75 -27.12 27.75
N ASP A 25 20.91 -27.41 27.18
CA ASP A 25 21.57 -26.56 26.19
C ASP A 25 20.70 -26.39 24.94
N ALA A 26 20.04 -27.47 24.48
CA ALA A 26 19.09 -27.41 23.37
C ALA A 26 17.85 -26.57 23.70
N GLN A 27 17.28 -26.71 24.90
CA GLN A 27 16.15 -25.88 25.35
C GLN A 27 16.53 -24.39 25.43
N HIS A 28 17.72 -24.09 25.94
CA HIS A 28 18.21 -22.73 26.05
C HIS A 28 18.44 -22.12 24.65
N ALA A 29 19.11 -22.86 23.75
CA ALA A 29 19.32 -22.43 22.37
C ALA A 29 18.00 -22.23 21.62
N PHE A 30 17.00 -23.10 21.83
CA PHE A 30 15.67 -22.95 21.22
C PHE A 30 14.96 -21.68 21.72
N SER A 31 14.97 -21.45 23.03
CA SER A 31 14.36 -20.27 23.64
C SER A 31 15.03 -18.98 23.14
N GLU A 32 16.36 -19.00 23.03
CA GLU A 32 17.13 -17.89 22.49
C GLU A 32 16.86 -17.67 20.99
N ALA A 33 16.73 -18.74 20.20
CA ALA A 33 16.33 -18.66 18.79
C ALA A 33 14.95 -18.03 18.62
N VAL A 34 13.98 -18.41 19.45
CA VAL A 34 12.63 -17.84 19.46
C VAL A 34 12.68 -16.35 19.81
N ARG A 35 13.47 -15.96 20.82
CA ARG A 35 13.68 -14.56 21.21
C ARG A 35 14.31 -13.76 20.07
N LEU A 36 15.42 -14.23 19.50
CA LEU A 36 16.10 -13.57 18.37
C LEU A 36 15.17 -13.41 17.17
N ARG A 37 14.32 -14.41 16.89
CA ARG A 37 13.32 -14.32 15.83
C ARG A 37 12.26 -13.25 16.11
N ARG A 38 11.76 -13.18 17.36
CA ARG A 38 10.84 -12.12 17.81
C ARG A 38 11.48 -10.73 17.70
N ASP A 39 12.78 -10.63 17.94
CA ASP A 39 13.56 -9.39 17.80
C ASP A 39 13.93 -9.06 16.33
N GLY A 40 13.45 -9.84 15.36
CA GLY A 40 13.71 -9.63 13.93
C GLY A 40 15.10 -10.09 13.46
N ASN A 41 15.93 -10.69 14.32
CA ASN A 41 17.25 -11.19 13.98
C ASN A 41 17.18 -12.60 13.35
N GLN A 42 16.56 -12.68 12.17
CA GLN A 42 16.22 -13.92 11.49
C GLN A 42 17.44 -14.79 11.15
N VAL A 43 18.58 -14.18 10.76
CA VAL A 43 19.79 -14.93 10.40
C VAL A 43 20.39 -15.61 11.63
N THR A 44 20.54 -14.89 12.74
CA THR A 44 21.09 -15.46 13.97
C THR A 44 20.15 -16.49 14.58
N ALA A 45 18.83 -16.24 14.51
CA ALA A 45 17.82 -17.20 14.95
C ALA A 45 17.94 -18.54 14.20
N ARG A 46 18.16 -18.51 12.87
CA ARG A 46 18.36 -19.73 12.06
C ARG A 46 19.57 -20.55 12.52
N VAL A 47 20.69 -19.88 12.79
CA VAL A 47 21.91 -20.54 13.30
C VAL A 47 21.64 -21.21 14.65
N GLN A 48 20.87 -20.56 15.54
CA GLN A 48 20.49 -21.16 16.82
C GLN A 48 19.56 -22.36 16.62
N PHE A 49 18.59 -22.30 15.70
CA PHE A 49 17.76 -23.45 15.36
C PHE A 49 18.58 -24.61 14.76
N ASP A 50 19.58 -24.34 13.91
CA ASP A 50 20.49 -25.38 13.39
C ASP A 50 21.28 -26.06 14.52
N SER A 51 21.70 -25.28 15.52
CA SER A 51 22.34 -25.81 16.73
C SER A 51 21.41 -26.73 17.52
N VAL A 52 20.14 -26.34 17.68
CA VAL A 52 19.10 -27.19 18.31
C VAL A 52 18.92 -28.50 17.55
N ILE A 53 18.83 -28.44 16.21
CA ILE A 53 18.70 -29.63 15.36
C ILE A 53 19.89 -30.57 15.58
N ALA A 54 21.12 -30.04 15.55
CA ALA A 54 22.33 -30.85 15.74
C ALA A 54 22.42 -31.47 17.14
N MET A 55 22.07 -30.73 18.20
CA MET A 55 22.10 -31.24 19.58
C MET A 55 21.04 -32.32 19.81
N THR A 56 19.81 -32.08 19.36
CA THR A 56 18.71 -33.05 19.48
C THR A 56 18.96 -34.32 18.66
N GLU A 57 19.56 -34.21 17.46
CA GLU A 57 19.95 -35.37 16.66
C GLU A 57 21.01 -36.26 17.33
N ARG A 58 21.98 -35.66 18.05
CA ARG A 58 22.94 -36.43 18.86
C ARG A 58 22.26 -37.20 19.99
N ILE A 59 21.24 -36.61 20.62
CA ILE A 59 20.46 -37.28 21.67
C ILE A 59 19.73 -38.49 21.08
N LEU A 60 19.04 -38.31 19.95
CA LEU A 60 18.26 -39.37 19.29
C LEU A 60 19.14 -40.52 18.77
N SER A 61 20.32 -40.21 18.23
CA SER A 61 21.24 -41.22 17.67
C SER A 61 22.00 -41.99 18.75
N ASN A 62 22.49 -41.31 19.79
CA ASN A 62 23.30 -41.96 20.82
C ASN A 62 22.44 -42.63 21.92
N HIS A 63 21.23 -42.12 22.14
CA HIS A 63 20.38 -42.51 23.27
C HIS A 63 18.89 -42.60 22.89
N PRO A 64 18.51 -43.48 21.94
CA PRO A 64 17.13 -43.60 21.48
C PRO A 64 16.16 -44.03 22.58
N ASP A 65 16.61 -44.84 23.54
CA ASP A 65 15.76 -45.38 24.64
C ASP A 65 15.70 -44.43 25.87
N SER A 66 16.21 -43.22 25.75
CA SER A 66 16.23 -42.27 26.87
C SER A 66 14.87 -41.58 27.05
N LYS A 67 14.50 -41.28 28.30
CA LYS A 67 13.27 -40.53 28.65
C LYS A 67 13.17 -39.12 28.05
N TYR A 68 14.22 -38.63 27.39
CA TYR A 68 14.18 -37.35 26.68
C TYR A 68 14.35 -37.49 25.16
N ALA A 69 14.31 -38.71 24.61
CA ALA A 69 14.26 -38.93 23.17
C ALA A 69 12.97 -38.31 22.56
N ALA A 70 11.79 -38.54 23.15
CA ALA A 70 10.56 -37.90 22.67
C ALA A 70 10.61 -36.36 22.76
N PRO A 71 10.93 -35.73 23.91
CA PRO A 71 11.15 -34.28 23.99
C PRO A 71 12.17 -33.74 22.99
N ALA A 72 13.30 -34.43 22.79
CA ALA A 72 14.31 -34.03 21.81
C ALA A 72 13.78 -34.10 20.38
N SER A 73 13.00 -35.13 20.04
CA SER A 73 12.38 -35.27 18.72
C SER A 73 11.34 -34.18 18.44
N LEU A 74 10.48 -33.87 19.42
CA LEU A 74 9.51 -32.76 19.31
C LEU A 74 10.21 -31.42 19.13
N MET A 75 11.30 -31.18 19.87
CA MET A 75 12.09 -29.96 19.74
C MET A 75 12.82 -29.86 18.40
N LYS A 76 13.41 -30.97 17.93
CA LYS A 76 14.01 -31.06 16.59
C LYS A 76 12.98 -30.69 15.53
N THR A 77 11.79 -31.28 15.60
CA THR A 77 10.67 -30.99 14.68
C THR A 77 10.31 -29.51 14.65
N ARG A 78 10.19 -28.86 15.82
CA ARG A 78 9.91 -27.41 15.90
C ARG A 78 11.02 -26.56 15.29
N ALA A 79 12.29 -26.92 15.54
CA ALA A 79 13.43 -26.21 14.98
C ALA A 79 13.50 -26.38 13.45
N GLU A 80 13.22 -27.58 12.93
CA GLU A 80 13.12 -27.87 11.50
C GLU A 80 11.98 -27.04 10.84
N LEU A 81 10.81 -26.97 11.45
CA LEU A 81 9.71 -26.10 11.00
C LEU A 81 10.12 -24.62 11.01
N ALA A 82 10.80 -24.16 12.06
CA ALA A 82 11.28 -22.78 12.15
C ALA A 82 12.33 -22.44 11.07
N ASN A 83 13.16 -23.42 10.68
CA ASN A 83 14.15 -23.30 9.61
C ASN A 83 13.61 -23.65 8.22
N ARG A 84 12.29 -23.78 8.06
CA ARG A 84 11.63 -24.07 6.78
C ARG A 84 12.12 -25.37 6.14
N LEU A 85 12.28 -26.41 6.96
CA LEU A 85 12.64 -27.78 6.55
C LEU A 85 11.44 -28.73 6.73
N PRO A 86 10.31 -28.52 6.02
CA PRO A 86 9.08 -29.24 6.32
C PRO A 86 9.16 -30.75 6.06
N ALA A 87 9.91 -31.20 5.05
CA ALA A 87 10.09 -32.63 4.81
C ALA A 87 10.85 -33.32 5.95
N ALA A 88 11.88 -32.67 6.50
CA ALA A 88 12.63 -33.18 7.65
C ALA A 88 11.72 -33.20 8.89
N ALA A 89 11.00 -32.10 9.15
CA ALA A 89 10.05 -32.00 10.26
C ALA A 89 8.98 -33.09 10.23
N ALA A 90 8.39 -33.37 9.05
CA ALA A 90 7.40 -34.44 8.91
C ALA A 90 7.98 -35.82 9.27
N ASN A 91 9.20 -36.12 8.79
CA ASN A 91 9.87 -37.40 9.09
C ASN A 91 10.24 -37.52 10.58
N THR A 92 10.78 -36.46 11.17
CA THR A 92 11.12 -36.42 12.60
C THR A 92 9.88 -36.61 13.46
N ALA A 93 8.79 -35.89 13.16
CA ALA A 93 7.52 -35.99 13.87
C ALA A 93 6.91 -37.40 13.82
N MET A 94 6.91 -38.03 12.64
CA MET A 94 6.43 -39.41 12.45
C MET A 94 7.22 -40.41 13.31
N GLY A 95 8.52 -40.17 13.48
CA GLY A 95 9.41 -41.00 14.30
C GLY A 95 9.18 -40.90 15.82
N VAL A 96 8.44 -39.88 16.32
CA VAL A 96 8.20 -39.68 17.76
C VAL A 96 7.51 -40.88 18.40
N SER A 97 6.67 -41.60 17.65
CA SER A 97 5.96 -42.80 18.13
C SER A 97 6.88 -43.92 18.65
N ALA A 98 8.14 -43.97 18.18
CA ALA A 98 9.13 -44.92 18.68
C ALA A 98 9.64 -44.58 20.09
N PHE A 99 9.46 -43.34 20.55
CA PHE A 99 10.04 -42.81 21.79
C PHE A 99 9.00 -42.28 22.78
N ALA A 100 7.75 -42.09 22.36
CA ALA A 100 6.72 -41.45 23.16
C ALA A 100 6.32 -42.29 24.37
N GLU A 101 6.32 -41.67 25.55
CA GLU A 101 5.86 -42.28 26.80
C GLU A 101 4.43 -41.84 27.16
N SER A 102 3.87 -40.87 26.44
CA SER A 102 2.55 -40.29 26.69
C SER A 102 1.75 -40.06 25.41
N GLU A 103 0.41 -40.14 25.51
CA GLU A 103 -0.50 -39.76 24.41
C GLU A 103 -0.32 -38.29 24.02
N ARG A 104 -0.02 -37.42 25.00
CA ARG A 104 0.30 -36.01 24.75
C ARG A 104 1.46 -35.81 23.79
N ASP A 105 2.52 -36.62 23.89
CA ASP A 105 3.65 -36.53 22.96
C ASP A 105 3.25 -36.97 21.54
N LEU A 106 2.42 -38.01 21.44
CA LEU A 106 1.89 -38.51 20.16
C LEU A 106 0.97 -37.48 19.49
N ASP A 107 0.07 -36.85 20.25
CA ASP A 107 -0.84 -35.82 19.74
C ASP A 107 -0.09 -34.56 19.32
N THR A 108 0.92 -34.15 20.10
CA THR A 108 1.79 -33.02 19.74
C THR A 108 2.58 -33.33 18.47
N ALA A 109 3.14 -34.54 18.34
CA ALA A 109 3.85 -34.98 17.14
C ALA A 109 2.93 -34.99 15.91
N ALA A 110 1.71 -35.53 16.03
CA ALA A 110 0.73 -35.53 14.95
C ALA A 110 0.40 -34.10 14.50
N GLY A 111 0.24 -33.16 15.44
CA GLY A 111 -0.03 -31.76 15.12
C GLY A 111 1.13 -31.10 14.39
N LEU A 112 2.37 -31.30 14.85
CA LEU A 112 3.57 -30.78 14.19
C LEU A 112 3.80 -31.40 12.81
N GLU A 113 3.54 -32.70 12.64
CA GLU A 113 3.52 -33.34 11.32
C GLU A 113 2.47 -32.67 10.43
N GLY A 114 1.27 -32.43 10.94
CA GLY A 114 0.21 -31.72 10.21
C GLY A 114 0.64 -30.32 9.73
N VAL A 115 1.37 -29.56 10.56
CA VAL A 115 1.97 -28.28 10.16
C VAL A 115 2.97 -28.46 9.02
N ALA A 116 3.87 -29.45 9.13
CA ALA A 116 4.86 -29.76 8.11
C ALA A 116 4.21 -30.16 6.77
N ARG A 117 3.19 -31.01 6.83
CA ARG A 117 2.41 -31.49 5.67
C ARG A 117 1.70 -30.35 4.96
N ARG A 118 1.16 -29.37 5.70
CA ARG A 118 0.61 -28.14 5.09
C ARG A 118 1.69 -27.38 4.31
N GLN A 119 2.88 -27.20 4.88
CA GLN A 119 3.98 -26.50 4.21
C GLN A 119 4.47 -27.24 2.94
N LEU A 120 4.23 -28.55 2.85
CA LEU A 120 4.47 -29.36 1.65
C LEU A 120 3.31 -29.32 0.63
N GLY A 121 2.19 -28.67 0.94
CA GLY A 121 0.99 -28.64 0.10
C GLY A 121 0.10 -29.88 0.21
N GLU A 122 0.36 -30.77 1.18
CA GLU A 122 -0.40 -32.01 1.40
C GLU A 122 -1.65 -31.74 2.25
N LEU A 123 -2.54 -30.86 1.77
CA LEU A 123 -3.64 -30.28 2.55
C LEU A 123 -4.59 -31.31 3.19
N PRO A 124 -5.00 -32.41 2.52
CA PRO A 124 -5.87 -33.41 3.15
C PRO A 124 -5.20 -34.13 4.33
N ALA A 125 -3.92 -34.46 4.20
CA ALA A 125 -3.15 -35.10 5.26
C ALA A 125 -2.95 -34.15 6.45
N ALA A 126 -2.61 -32.89 6.16
CA ALA A 126 -2.46 -31.84 7.16
C ALA A 126 -3.74 -31.65 7.98
N ASP A 127 -4.91 -31.52 7.35
CA ASP A 127 -6.19 -31.32 8.05
C ASP A 127 -6.56 -32.53 8.93
N SER A 128 -6.31 -33.76 8.45
CA SER A 128 -6.55 -34.97 9.22
C SER A 128 -5.67 -35.03 10.48
N LEU A 129 -4.37 -34.79 10.33
CA LEU A 129 -3.40 -34.82 11.42
C LEU A 129 -3.65 -33.72 12.45
N LEU A 130 -3.90 -32.49 12.01
CA LEU A 130 -4.23 -31.37 12.89
C LEU A 130 -5.56 -31.59 13.62
N SER A 131 -6.55 -32.20 12.96
CA SER A 131 -7.82 -32.54 13.61
C SER A 131 -7.66 -33.60 14.69
N ARG A 132 -6.83 -34.63 14.45
CA ARG A 132 -6.46 -35.62 15.46
C ARG A 132 -5.79 -34.95 16.66
N ALA A 133 -4.73 -34.17 16.42
CA ALA A 133 -3.98 -33.49 17.48
C ALA A 133 -4.87 -32.59 18.35
N LEU A 134 -5.77 -31.82 17.73
CA LEU A 134 -6.69 -30.92 18.44
C LEU A 134 -7.76 -31.64 19.27
N ALA A 135 -8.08 -32.90 18.95
CA ALA A 135 -8.96 -33.75 19.73
C ALA A 135 -8.27 -34.41 20.93
N GLY A 136 -6.94 -34.43 20.94
CA GLY A 136 -6.10 -35.05 21.95
C GLY A 136 -5.66 -34.12 23.09
N GLU A 137 -4.69 -34.61 23.87
CA GLU A 137 -4.10 -33.89 25.00
C GLU A 137 -2.89 -33.06 24.54
N ILE A 138 -3.06 -31.75 24.40
CA ILE A 138 -2.00 -30.84 23.95
C ILE A 138 -1.94 -29.59 24.84
N SER A 139 -0.82 -28.88 24.80
CA SER A 139 -0.68 -27.59 25.48
C SER A 139 -1.58 -26.52 24.84
N ASP A 140 -1.92 -25.46 25.59
CA ASP A 140 -2.68 -24.33 25.02
C ASP A 140 -1.90 -23.61 23.91
N GLU A 141 -0.57 -23.55 24.03
CA GLU A 141 0.32 -23.00 23.00
C GLU A 141 0.21 -23.80 21.69
N ASP A 142 0.30 -25.12 21.78
CA ASP A 142 0.16 -26.03 20.64
C ASP A 142 -1.23 -25.99 20.05
N ARG A 143 -2.25 -25.90 20.91
CA ARG A 143 -3.64 -25.77 20.48
C ARG A 143 -3.83 -24.54 19.61
N ALA A 144 -3.31 -23.38 20.01
CA ALA A 144 -3.38 -22.17 19.22
C ALA A 144 -2.63 -22.30 17.88
N LEU A 145 -1.41 -22.86 17.91
CA LEU A 145 -0.62 -23.11 16.69
C LEU A 145 -1.34 -24.05 15.72
N PHE A 146 -1.91 -25.14 16.22
CA PHE A 146 -2.59 -26.14 15.40
C PHE A 146 -3.94 -25.63 14.88
N LEU A 147 -4.69 -24.85 15.67
CA LEU A 147 -5.89 -24.15 15.18
C LEU A 147 -5.54 -23.20 14.03
N PHE A 148 -4.50 -22.39 14.17
CA PHE A 148 -4.04 -21.50 13.12
C PHE A 148 -3.74 -22.26 11.83
N HIS A 149 -2.89 -23.30 11.91
CA HIS A 149 -2.51 -24.05 10.72
C HIS A 149 -3.65 -24.88 10.14
N ARG A 150 -4.60 -25.37 10.94
CA ARG A 150 -5.79 -26.07 10.44
C ARG A 150 -6.72 -25.10 9.73
N GLY A 151 -6.93 -23.92 10.31
CA GLY A 151 -7.68 -22.84 9.69
C GLY A 151 -7.10 -22.45 8.33
N MET A 152 -5.78 -22.24 8.26
CA MET A 152 -5.09 -21.98 6.99
C MET A 152 -5.22 -23.13 5.98
N THR A 153 -5.05 -24.38 6.42
CA THR A 153 -5.21 -25.57 5.57
C THR A 153 -6.62 -25.64 4.97
N ARG A 154 -7.64 -25.36 5.78
CA ARG A 154 -9.05 -25.34 5.37
C ARG A 154 -9.34 -24.20 4.41
N LEU A 155 -8.76 -23.02 4.65
CA LEU A 155 -8.86 -21.86 3.75
C LEU A 155 -8.27 -22.18 2.37
N GLU A 156 -7.05 -22.72 2.34
CA GLU A 156 -6.35 -23.15 1.10
C GLU A 156 -7.10 -24.27 0.37
N SER A 157 -7.86 -25.09 1.09
CA SER A 157 -8.73 -26.14 0.53
C SER A 157 -10.12 -25.64 0.09
N GLY A 158 -10.39 -24.33 0.16
CA GLY A 158 -11.69 -23.74 -0.21
C GLY A 158 -12.81 -23.93 0.82
N ARG A 159 -12.49 -24.35 2.05
CA ARG A 159 -13.45 -24.55 3.16
C ARG A 159 -13.48 -23.33 4.09
N ALA A 160 -13.88 -22.18 3.56
CA ALA A 160 -13.81 -20.89 4.25
C ALA A 160 -14.59 -20.84 5.57
N ASP A 161 -15.78 -21.46 5.65
CA ASP A 161 -16.60 -21.45 6.87
C ASP A 161 -15.93 -22.16 8.05
N LEU A 162 -15.29 -23.30 7.80
CA LEU A 162 -14.55 -24.04 8.81
C LEU A 162 -13.23 -23.34 9.17
N ALA A 163 -12.59 -22.72 8.18
CA ALA A 163 -11.40 -21.91 8.40
C ALA A 163 -11.69 -20.73 9.34
N ALA A 164 -12.82 -20.03 9.13
CA ALA A 164 -13.21 -18.90 9.97
C ALA A 164 -13.35 -19.29 11.45
N GLN A 165 -13.93 -20.45 11.75
CA GLN A 165 -14.07 -20.95 13.12
C GLN A 165 -12.71 -21.21 13.77
N ASP A 166 -11.80 -21.88 13.06
CA ASP A 166 -10.47 -22.21 13.58
C ASP A 166 -9.58 -20.98 13.76
N LEU A 167 -9.59 -20.06 12.80
CA LEU A 167 -8.81 -18.82 12.85
C LEU A 167 -9.31 -17.90 13.96
N ALA A 168 -10.63 -17.78 14.16
CA ALA A 168 -11.19 -17.03 15.28
C ALA A 168 -10.82 -17.65 16.63
N ALA A 169 -10.81 -18.99 16.72
CA ALA A 169 -10.45 -19.72 17.94
C ALA A 169 -8.95 -19.65 18.30
N THR A 170 -8.07 -19.32 17.34
CA THR A 170 -6.63 -19.14 17.60
C THR A 170 -6.37 -18.03 18.62
N GLY A 171 -7.20 -16.97 18.61
CA GLY A 171 -7.15 -15.88 19.58
C GLY A 171 -5.93 -14.96 19.50
N ILE A 172 -6.01 -13.83 20.21
CA ILE A 172 -4.98 -12.76 20.23
C ILE A 172 -3.78 -13.12 21.12
N GLN A 173 -3.98 -14.03 22.09
CA GLN A 173 -2.96 -14.45 23.05
C GLN A 173 -2.02 -15.54 22.53
N SER A 174 -2.23 -16.03 21.30
CA SER A 174 -1.35 -17.03 20.69
C SER A 174 0.12 -16.56 20.67
N GLU A 175 1.05 -17.46 21.00
CA GLU A 175 2.50 -17.20 20.97
C GLU A 175 3.09 -17.07 19.55
N LEU A 176 2.22 -16.87 18.55
CA LEU A 176 2.61 -16.60 17.17
C LEU A 176 3.58 -15.41 17.10
N SER A 177 4.55 -15.51 16.19
CA SER A 177 5.44 -14.39 15.86
C SER A 177 4.64 -13.22 15.28
N GLU A 178 5.26 -12.04 15.18
CA GLU A 178 4.60 -10.89 14.57
C GLU A 178 4.16 -11.18 13.12
N GLU A 179 4.98 -11.91 12.35
CA GLU A 179 4.62 -12.35 11.01
C GLU A 179 3.45 -13.34 11.04
N GLY A 180 3.47 -14.33 11.93
CA GLY A 180 2.35 -15.28 12.06
C GLY A 180 1.04 -14.61 12.48
N ARG A 181 1.11 -13.55 13.30
CA ARG A 181 -0.05 -12.73 13.66
C ARG A 181 -0.54 -11.89 12.48
N LEU A 182 0.37 -11.37 11.65
CA LEU A 182 -0.02 -10.68 10.41
C LEU A 182 -0.68 -11.64 9.43
N ASP A 183 -0.14 -12.85 9.26
CA ASP A 183 -0.73 -13.89 8.41
C ASP A 183 -2.13 -14.27 8.93
N LEU A 184 -2.30 -14.41 10.26
CA LEU A 184 -3.61 -14.63 10.87
C LEU A 184 -4.56 -13.46 10.62
N ALA A 185 -4.11 -12.21 10.75
CA ALA A 185 -4.94 -11.03 10.49
C ALA A 185 -5.40 -10.99 9.03
N GLN A 186 -4.52 -11.32 8.08
CA GLN A 186 -4.84 -11.42 6.66
C GLN A 186 -5.85 -12.54 6.40
N ALA A 187 -5.61 -13.74 6.91
CA ALA A 187 -6.51 -14.88 6.75
C ALA A 187 -7.90 -14.60 7.33
N LEU A 188 -7.98 -13.94 8.50
CA LEU A 188 -9.24 -13.49 9.08
C LEU A 188 -9.99 -12.52 8.15
N SER A 189 -9.29 -11.60 7.49
CA SER A 189 -9.92 -10.70 6.51
C SER A 189 -10.42 -11.45 5.27
N ASP A 190 -9.71 -12.48 4.82
CA ASP A 190 -10.10 -13.28 3.65
C ASP A 190 -11.35 -14.14 3.90
N VAL A 191 -11.59 -14.53 5.15
CA VAL A 191 -12.82 -15.22 5.57
C VAL A 191 -13.90 -14.27 6.10
N GLY A 192 -13.75 -12.96 5.89
CA GLY A 192 -14.75 -11.95 6.26
C GLY A 192 -14.82 -11.60 7.76
N GLN A 193 -13.90 -12.11 8.58
CA GLN A 193 -13.79 -11.81 10.01
C GLN A 193 -13.03 -10.49 10.25
N TYR A 194 -13.55 -9.39 9.69
CA TYR A 194 -12.88 -8.09 9.63
C TYR A 194 -12.60 -7.47 11.01
N GLU A 195 -13.49 -7.61 12.00
CA GLU A 195 -13.27 -7.08 13.35
C GLU A 195 -12.11 -7.78 14.07
N ALA A 196 -12.04 -9.11 13.95
CA ALA A 196 -10.93 -9.88 14.53
C ALA A 196 -9.60 -9.54 13.83
N SER A 197 -9.63 -9.43 12.50
CA SER A 197 -8.51 -9.00 11.67
C SER A 197 -7.99 -7.61 12.05
N ALA A 198 -8.89 -6.62 12.14
CA ALA A 198 -8.53 -5.24 12.49
C ALA A 198 -8.00 -5.13 13.92
N ARG A 199 -8.61 -5.81 14.89
CA ARG A 199 -8.12 -5.84 16.28
C ARG A 199 -6.71 -6.43 16.39
N LEU A 200 -6.41 -7.51 15.66
CA LEU A 200 -5.06 -8.07 15.63
C LEU A 200 -4.07 -7.12 14.95
N THR A 201 -4.51 -6.44 13.90
CA THR A 201 -3.75 -5.39 13.20
C THR A 201 -3.43 -4.20 14.12
N GLY A 202 -4.39 -3.73 14.92
CA GLY A 202 -4.18 -2.70 15.94
C GLY A 202 -3.15 -3.14 17.00
N ALA A 203 -3.24 -4.38 17.49
CA ALA A 203 -2.26 -4.92 18.41
C ALA A 203 -0.83 -5.00 17.82
N LEU A 204 -0.70 -5.31 16.52
CA LEU A 204 0.58 -5.26 15.81
C LEU A 204 1.10 -3.82 15.69
N ILE A 205 0.23 -2.88 15.31
CA ILE A 205 0.52 -1.44 15.26
C ILE A 205 1.06 -0.90 16.59
N ARG A 206 0.49 -1.36 17.72
CA ARG A 206 0.86 -0.92 19.06
C ARG A 206 2.22 -1.45 19.50
N LYS A 207 2.46 -2.75 19.29
CA LYS A 207 3.73 -3.40 19.67
C LYS A 207 4.90 -2.95 18.81
N ASN A 208 4.65 -2.62 17.55
CA ASN A 208 5.71 -2.32 16.60
C ASN A 208 6.08 -0.83 16.59
N ARG A 209 7.37 -0.54 16.46
CA ARG A 209 7.84 0.81 16.13
C ARG A 209 7.62 1.00 14.63
N PHE A 210 6.70 1.89 14.26
CA PHE A 210 6.24 2.10 12.88
C PHE A 210 7.33 2.32 11.81
N ALA A 211 8.56 2.65 12.23
CA ALA A 211 9.71 2.75 11.34
C ALA A 211 10.01 1.45 10.55
N ASN A 212 9.60 0.28 11.05
CA ASN A 212 9.89 -1.02 10.44
C ASN A 212 8.69 -1.66 9.71
N PHE A 213 7.70 -0.88 9.26
CA PHE A 213 6.54 -1.44 8.57
C PHE A 213 6.94 -2.25 7.34
N GLY A 214 6.80 -3.57 7.45
CA GLY A 214 6.91 -4.48 6.32
C GLY A 214 5.82 -4.18 5.29
N GLN A 215 6.13 -4.41 4.02
CA GLN A 215 5.19 -4.30 2.91
C GLN A 215 3.86 -5.05 3.16
N GLY A 216 3.90 -6.18 3.89
CA GLY A 216 2.72 -6.98 4.21
C GLY A 216 1.67 -6.25 5.07
N LEU A 217 2.09 -5.51 6.10
CA LEU A 217 1.15 -4.78 6.95
C LEU A 217 0.52 -3.59 6.21
N HIS A 218 1.29 -2.90 5.37
CA HIS A 218 0.78 -1.86 4.48
C HIS A 218 -0.31 -2.40 3.54
N LEU A 219 -0.05 -3.52 2.86
CA LEU A 219 -1.02 -4.16 1.96
C LEU A 219 -2.27 -4.62 2.71
N HIS A 220 -2.10 -5.11 3.94
CA HIS A 220 -3.22 -5.53 4.76
C HIS A 220 -4.11 -4.35 5.19
N LEU A 221 -3.52 -3.23 5.61
CA LEU A 221 -4.25 -2.01 5.94
C LEU A 221 -5.02 -1.45 4.73
N ASP A 222 -4.42 -1.44 3.54
CA ASP A 222 -5.13 -1.03 2.31
C ASP A 222 -6.26 -2.02 1.95
N THR A 223 -6.10 -3.31 2.25
CA THR A 223 -7.17 -4.31 2.09
C THR A 223 -8.33 -4.06 3.05
N LEU A 224 -8.05 -3.80 4.33
CA LEU A 224 -9.07 -3.45 5.30
C LEU A 224 -9.77 -2.13 4.96
N ALA A 225 -9.04 -1.11 4.49
CA ALA A 225 -9.63 0.16 4.05
C ALA A 225 -10.64 -0.04 2.92
N ARG A 226 -10.39 -0.98 1.99
CA ARG A 226 -11.32 -1.31 0.89
C ARG A 226 -12.50 -2.19 1.32
N ARG A 227 -12.26 -3.20 2.14
CA ARG A 227 -13.26 -4.23 2.45
C ARG A 227 -14.10 -3.94 3.69
N ALA A 228 -13.55 -3.21 4.66
CA ALA A 228 -14.19 -2.90 5.93
C ALA A 228 -13.74 -1.52 6.47
N PRO A 229 -14.00 -0.43 5.73
CA PRO A 229 -13.48 0.90 6.05
C PRO A 229 -13.87 1.39 7.45
N SER A 230 -15.12 1.18 7.89
CA SER A 230 -15.59 1.62 9.21
C SER A 230 -14.89 0.89 10.37
N VAL A 231 -14.62 -0.40 10.21
CA VAL A 231 -13.91 -1.23 11.19
C VAL A 231 -12.45 -0.78 11.29
N LEU A 232 -11.81 -0.51 10.16
CA LEU A 232 -10.44 -0.01 10.15
C LEU A 232 -10.36 1.38 10.78
N ASP A 233 -11.24 2.32 10.38
CA ASP A 233 -11.23 3.69 10.91
C ASP A 233 -11.37 3.70 12.44
N SER A 234 -12.32 2.94 12.98
CA SER A 234 -12.54 2.82 14.43
C SER A 234 -11.32 2.24 15.15
N THR A 235 -10.66 1.25 14.54
CA THR A 235 -9.44 0.64 15.10
C THR A 235 -8.29 1.64 15.12
N LEU A 236 -8.06 2.36 14.01
CA LEU A 236 -6.96 3.31 13.90
C LEU A 236 -7.19 4.58 14.73
N ALA A 237 -8.44 4.95 15.01
CA ALA A 237 -8.75 6.05 15.92
C ALA A 237 -8.21 5.76 17.34
N VAL A 238 -8.45 4.56 17.87
CA VAL A 238 -7.90 4.13 19.17
C VAL A 238 -6.38 4.17 19.19
N GLU A 239 -5.74 3.70 18.11
CA GLU A 239 -4.29 3.69 18.02
C GLU A 239 -3.69 5.09 17.86
N LEU A 240 -4.45 6.08 17.39
CA LEU A 240 -4.01 7.47 17.23
C LEU A 240 -4.06 8.24 18.55
N ASP A 241 -4.94 7.86 19.48
CA ASP A 241 -5.08 8.48 20.81
C ASP A 241 -3.93 8.11 21.77
N GLU A 242 -3.07 7.15 21.40
CA GLU A 242 -1.89 6.79 22.20
C GLU A 242 -0.89 7.97 22.25
N PRO A 243 -0.40 8.37 23.44
CA PRO A 243 0.51 9.50 23.59
C PRO A 243 1.90 9.22 23.00
N ASP A 244 2.66 10.28 22.73
CA ASP A 244 4.08 10.25 22.35
C ASP A 244 4.43 9.38 21.12
N GLN A 245 3.51 9.29 20.15
CA GLN A 245 3.77 8.57 18.91
C GLN A 245 4.71 9.34 17.98
N PRO A 246 5.65 8.65 17.30
CA PRO A 246 6.46 9.29 16.26
C PRO A 246 5.59 9.86 15.13
N ASP A 247 5.96 11.03 14.63
CA ASP A 247 5.30 11.70 13.49
C ASP A 247 5.08 10.80 12.27
N THR A 248 6.04 9.92 11.96
CA THR A 248 5.93 8.96 10.85
C THR A 248 4.86 7.89 11.09
N LYS A 249 4.63 7.51 12.35
CA LYS A 249 3.53 6.62 12.77
C LYS A 249 2.20 7.32 12.61
N GLN A 250 2.06 8.52 13.17
CA GLN A 250 0.84 9.31 13.08
C GLN A 250 0.45 9.56 11.62
N SER A 251 1.42 9.95 10.79
CA SER A 251 1.22 10.15 9.35
C SER A 251 0.64 8.91 8.65
N ALA A 252 1.14 7.72 9.00
CA ALA A 252 0.65 6.47 8.46
C ALA A 252 -0.77 6.13 8.92
N LEU A 253 -1.08 6.33 10.21
CA LEU A 253 -2.41 6.11 10.77
C LEU A 253 -3.44 7.04 10.11
N TYR A 254 -3.15 8.34 10.06
CA TYR A 254 -3.98 9.32 9.37
C TYR A 254 -4.18 8.97 7.88
N TYR A 255 -3.13 8.54 7.18
CA TYR A 255 -3.25 8.13 5.77
C TYR A 255 -4.25 6.98 5.59
N PHE A 256 -4.17 5.92 6.40
CA PHE A 256 -5.07 4.78 6.27
C PHE A 256 -6.50 5.08 6.76
N ARG A 257 -6.67 5.99 7.73
CA ARG A 257 -7.99 6.56 8.06
C ARG A 257 -8.56 7.33 6.87
N GLY A 258 -7.78 8.20 6.24
CA GLY A 258 -8.20 8.92 5.03
C GLY A 258 -8.58 7.98 3.89
N ARG A 259 -7.83 6.89 3.68
CA ARG A 259 -8.22 5.83 2.73
C ARG A 259 -9.55 5.17 3.10
N SER A 260 -9.82 4.92 4.38
CA SER A 260 -11.09 4.33 4.84
C SER A 260 -12.28 5.28 4.61
N GLN A 261 -12.10 6.57 4.85
CA GLN A 261 -13.11 7.60 4.58
C GLN A 261 -13.35 7.76 3.06
N GLU A 262 -12.30 7.77 2.25
CA GLU A 262 -12.39 7.80 0.79
C GLU A 262 -13.21 6.60 0.25
N GLN A 263 -13.01 5.40 0.80
CA GLN A 263 -13.78 4.21 0.41
C GLN A 263 -15.23 4.23 0.91
N SER A 264 -15.51 4.97 1.99
CA SER A 264 -16.87 5.20 2.49
C SER A 264 -17.60 6.35 1.79
N ALA A 265 -16.97 6.94 0.76
CA ALA A 265 -17.44 8.13 0.05
C ALA A 265 -17.59 9.39 0.92
N ASP A 266 -16.98 9.42 2.11
CA ASP A 266 -16.85 10.64 2.92
C ASP A 266 -15.58 11.39 2.53
N THR A 267 -15.68 12.16 1.46
CA THR A 267 -14.55 12.90 0.90
C THR A 267 -14.03 14.01 1.80
N VAL A 268 -14.92 14.62 2.61
CA VAL A 268 -14.53 15.71 3.51
C VAL A 268 -13.66 15.16 4.62
N ALA A 269 -14.13 14.11 5.31
CA ALA A 269 -13.32 13.43 6.33
C ALA A 269 -12.04 12.84 5.73
N ALA A 270 -12.08 12.31 4.51
CA ALA A 270 -10.89 11.81 3.84
C ALA A 270 -9.81 12.89 3.64
N LEU A 271 -10.21 14.08 3.17
CA LEU A 271 -9.29 15.22 2.98
C LEU A 271 -8.70 15.69 4.32
N GLU A 272 -9.50 15.81 5.38
CA GLU A 272 -9.02 16.18 6.72
C GLU A 272 -7.96 15.21 7.24
N MET A 273 -8.20 13.90 7.05
CA MET A 273 -7.23 12.87 7.44
C MET A 273 -5.96 12.92 6.58
N TYR A 274 -6.06 13.16 5.27
CA TYR A 274 -4.88 13.29 4.43
C TYR A 274 -4.03 14.53 4.74
N ASP A 275 -4.68 15.65 5.06
CA ASP A 275 -3.98 16.86 5.47
C ASP A 275 -3.27 16.65 6.81
N SER A 276 -3.92 15.96 7.75
CA SER A 276 -3.32 15.57 9.02
C SER A 276 -2.13 14.63 8.81
N ALA A 277 -2.24 13.66 7.89
CA ALA A 277 -1.13 12.77 7.54
C ALA A 277 0.07 13.54 6.97
N ARG A 278 -0.17 14.52 6.10
CA ARG A 278 0.85 15.41 5.54
C ARG A 278 1.46 16.29 6.63
N ALA A 279 0.66 16.87 7.52
CA ALA A 279 1.13 17.75 8.59
C ALA A 279 2.03 17.01 9.58
N SER A 280 1.72 15.75 9.92
CA SER A 280 2.57 14.96 10.81
C SER A 280 3.94 14.67 10.18
N ALA A 281 4.02 14.25 8.91
CA ALA A 281 5.30 13.93 8.28
C ALA A 281 5.31 14.22 6.77
N GLU A 282 5.42 15.49 6.38
CA GLU A 282 5.26 15.94 4.99
C GLU A 282 6.16 15.21 3.98
N ARG A 283 7.43 14.99 4.36
CA ARG A 283 8.42 14.28 3.53
C ARG A 283 8.46 12.78 3.78
N GLY A 284 7.64 12.28 4.71
CA GLY A 284 7.52 10.86 5.00
C GLY A 284 6.81 10.11 3.87
N ARG A 285 6.99 8.78 3.81
CA ARG A 285 6.30 7.92 2.84
C ARG A 285 4.80 8.18 2.82
N TYR A 286 4.15 8.20 3.99
CA TYR A 286 2.70 8.34 4.08
C TYR A 286 2.23 9.79 3.90
N GLY A 287 3.02 10.79 4.29
CA GLY A 287 2.73 12.20 3.97
C GLY A 287 2.71 12.46 2.46
N THR A 288 3.70 11.96 1.71
CA THR A 288 3.72 12.12 0.25
C THR A 288 2.59 11.36 -0.46
N LEU A 289 2.24 10.14 0.02
CA LEU A 289 1.08 9.40 -0.49
C LEU A 289 -0.25 10.10 -0.18
N ALA A 290 -0.39 10.68 1.02
CA ALA A 290 -1.54 11.48 1.41
C ALA A 290 -1.65 12.73 0.53
N SER A 291 -0.53 13.42 0.27
CA SER A 291 -0.51 14.59 -0.61
C SER A 291 -1.05 14.27 -2.01
N TYR A 292 -0.62 13.15 -2.60
CA TYR A 292 -1.12 12.71 -3.91
C TYR A 292 -2.63 12.47 -3.90
N ARG A 293 -3.14 11.72 -2.90
CA ARG A 293 -4.56 11.42 -2.77
C ARG A 293 -5.40 12.67 -2.55
N ALA A 294 -4.95 13.55 -1.67
CA ALA A 294 -5.63 14.80 -1.36
C ALA A 294 -5.69 15.73 -2.58
N ALA A 295 -4.60 15.85 -3.35
CA ALA A 295 -4.60 16.62 -4.59
C ALA A 295 -5.64 16.10 -5.59
N ARG A 296 -5.71 14.77 -5.80
CA ARG A 296 -6.67 14.17 -6.72
C ARG A 296 -8.12 14.41 -6.30
N LEU A 297 -8.44 14.21 -5.02
CA LEU A 297 -9.78 14.47 -4.51
C LEU A 297 -10.16 15.96 -4.64
N ARG A 298 -9.26 16.88 -4.28
CA ARG A 298 -9.48 18.32 -4.45
C ARG A 298 -9.71 18.72 -5.91
N ILE A 299 -8.95 18.17 -6.86
CA ILE A 299 -9.16 18.45 -8.29
C ILE A 299 -10.54 17.95 -8.74
N LEU A 300 -10.93 16.73 -8.35
CA LEU A 300 -12.24 16.16 -8.69
C LEU A 300 -13.41 16.97 -8.11
N GLN A 301 -13.21 17.57 -6.94
CA GLN A 301 -14.23 18.34 -6.20
C GLN A 301 -14.12 19.85 -6.41
N ALA A 302 -13.15 20.32 -7.22
CA ALA A 302 -12.92 21.73 -7.44
C ALA A 302 -14.19 22.37 -8.00
N LEU A 303 -14.66 23.43 -7.36
CA LEU A 303 -15.79 24.23 -7.84
C LEU A 303 -15.31 25.50 -8.51
N ASP A 304 -14.09 25.94 -8.19
CA ASP A 304 -13.43 27.14 -8.71
C ASP A 304 -12.06 26.80 -9.35
N PRO A 305 -11.63 27.50 -10.42
CA PRO A 305 -10.30 27.34 -10.99
C PRO A 305 -9.15 27.45 -9.97
N SER A 306 -9.28 28.31 -8.96
CA SER A 306 -8.28 28.51 -7.91
C SER A 306 -8.10 27.27 -7.02
N ASP A 307 -9.14 26.44 -6.84
CA ASP A 307 -9.06 25.17 -6.11
C ASP A 307 -8.06 24.21 -6.77
N ILE A 308 -8.09 24.15 -8.11
CA ILE A 308 -7.17 23.32 -8.90
C ILE A 308 -5.74 23.82 -8.74
N VAL A 309 -5.52 25.15 -8.86
CA VAL A 309 -4.20 25.76 -8.71
C VAL A 309 -3.63 25.53 -7.31
N GLY A 310 -4.48 25.58 -6.27
CA GLY A 310 -4.09 25.31 -4.89
C GLY A 310 -3.51 23.90 -4.66
N THR A 311 -3.73 22.95 -5.57
CA THR A 311 -3.20 21.59 -5.45
C THR A 311 -1.72 21.42 -5.82
N GLN A 312 -1.08 22.43 -6.43
CA GLN A 312 0.32 22.34 -6.86
C GLN A 312 1.29 21.97 -5.72
N SER A 313 1.09 22.52 -4.51
CA SER A 313 1.95 22.20 -3.36
C SER A 313 1.85 20.72 -2.94
N TYR A 314 0.65 20.13 -3.05
CA TYR A 314 0.42 18.72 -2.76
C TYR A 314 1.10 17.83 -3.82
N LEU A 315 0.99 18.19 -5.10
CA LEU A 315 1.61 17.42 -6.19
C LEU A 315 3.14 17.51 -6.16
N ALA A 316 3.70 18.66 -5.81
CA ALA A 316 5.14 18.83 -5.60
C ALA A 316 5.66 17.94 -4.46
N SER A 317 4.95 17.89 -3.33
CA SER A 317 5.25 16.97 -2.22
C SER A 317 5.17 15.51 -2.68
N ALA A 318 4.08 15.12 -3.35
CA ALA A 318 3.88 13.76 -3.87
C ALA A 318 4.96 13.32 -4.87
N ALA A 319 5.47 14.23 -5.70
CA ALA A 319 6.52 13.93 -6.68
C ALA A 319 7.85 13.47 -6.05
N THR A 320 8.05 13.69 -4.75
CA THR A 320 9.24 13.25 -3.98
C THR A 320 9.12 11.84 -3.41
N THR A 321 7.98 11.18 -3.56
CA THR A 321 7.77 9.83 -3.02
C THR A 321 8.68 8.78 -3.67
N LEU A 322 9.01 7.72 -2.91
CA LEU A 322 9.80 6.58 -3.42
C LEU A 322 9.02 5.66 -4.35
N ASP A 323 7.68 5.74 -4.32
CA ASP A 323 6.82 5.03 -5.27
C ASP A 323 6.94 5.68 -6.66
N ARG A 324 7.64 5.01 -7.58
CA ARG A 324 7.90 5.54 -8.94
C ARG A 324 6.62 5.80 -9.73
N THR A 325 5.60 4.97 -9.54
CA THR A 325 4.33 5.11 -10.27
C THR A 325 3.65 6.38 -9.81
N ILE A 326 3.51 6.57 -8.50
CA ILE A 326 2.87 7.76 -7.91
C ILE A 326 3.70 9.01 -8.18
N SER A 327 5.02 8.95 -8.07
CA SER A 327 5.91 10.08 -8.38
C SER A 327 5.75 10.54 -9.83
N SER A 328 5.73 9.59 -10.79
CA SER A 328 5.57 9.91 -12.21
C SER A 328 4.19 10.51 -12.53
N ASP A 329 3.13 9.97 -11.91
CA ASP A 329 1.78 10.47 -12.10
C ASP A 329 1.59 11.86 -11.46
N ALA A 330 2.14 12.08 -10.26
CA ALA A 330 2.13 13.38 -9.60
C ALA A 330 2.82 14.47 -10.43
N ARG A 331 3.96 14.17 -11.06
CA ARG A 331 4.66 15.10 -11.96
C ARG A 331 3.81 15.44 -13.18
N ARG A 332 3.28 14.41 -13.85
CA ARG A 332 2.39 14.61 -15.00
C ARG A 332 1.17 15.45 -14.62
N LEU A 333 0.53 15.17 -13.49
CA LEU A 333 -0.62 15.93 -13.02
C LEU A 333 -0.23 17.37 -12.71
N ASN A 334 0.93 17.60 -12.10
CA ASN A 334 1.44 18.94 -11.81
C ASN A 334 1.72 19.76 -13.08
N GLU A 335 2.25 19.14 -14.13
CA GLU A 335 2.42 19.76 -15.45
C GLU A 335 1.06 20.21 -16.03
N ARG A 336 0.02 19.38 -15.89
CA ARG A 336 -1.34 19.72 -16.34
C ARG A 336 -1.97 20.83 -15.53
N VAL A 337 -1.82 20.82 -14.20
CA VAL A 337 -2.25 21.93 -13.33
C VAL A 337 -1.51 23.22 -13.67
N THR A 338 -0.22 23.15 -14.02
CA THR A 338 0.56 24.32 -14.43
C THR A 338 0.08 24.88 -15.77
N LEU A 339 -0.17 24.02 -16.76
CA LEU A 339 -0.77 24.43 -18.02
C LEU A 339 -2.14 25.07 -17.79
N PHE A 340 -2.98 24.46 -16.96
CA PHE A 340 -4.29 24.99 -16.60
C PHE A 340 -4.18 26.38 -15.95
N SER A 341 -3.30 26.54 -14.96
CA SER A 341 -3.05 27.81 -14.27
C SER A 341 -2.65 28.92 -15.25
N ASN A 342 -1.72 28.64 -16.16
CA ASN A 342 -1.31 29.61 -17.18
C ASN A 342 -2.45 30.02 -18.11
N LEU A 343 -3.35 29.09 -18.45
CA LEU A 343 -4.55 29.38 -19.26
C LEU A 343 -5.57 30.22 -18.49
N VAL A 344 -5.76 29.96 -17.19
CA VAL A 344 -6.65 30.76 -16.33
C VAL A 344 -6.13 32.20 -16.19
N VAL A 345 -4.82 32.37 -15.96
CA VAL A 345 -4.19 33.71 -15.92
C VAL A 345 -4.33 34.44 -17.27
N ALA A 346 -4.15 33.73 -18.39
CA ALA A 346 -4.38 34.30 -19.71
C ALA A 346 -5.86 34.67 -19.94
N TYR A 347 -6.81 33.91 -19.36
CA TYR A 347 -8.23 34.23 -19.35
C TYR A 347 -8.55 35.51 -18.57
N GLU A 348 -7.84 35.79 -17.49
CA GLU A 348 -8.02 37.04 -16.72
C GLU A 348 -7.58 38.29 -17.50
N SER A 349 -6.87 38.13 -18.64
CA SER A 349 -6.60 39.20 -19.59
C SER A 349 -7.86 39.59 -20.40
N ARG A 350 -7.86 40.73 -21.10
CA ARG A 350 -9.05 41.22 -21.84
C ARG A 350 -9.06 40.77 -23.30
N GLY A 351 -10.25 40.48 -23.84
CA GLY A 351 -10.51 40.36 -25.29
C GLY A 351 -10.75 38.94 -25.79
N SER A 352 -10.61 38.72 -27.11
CA SER A 352 -10.83 37.42 -27.78
C SER A 352 -9.90 36.32 -27.28
N THR A 353 -8.69 36.70 -26.86
CA THR A 353 -7.70 35.82 -26.23
C THR A 353 -8.22 35.21 -24.93
N ALA A 354 -9.05 35.94 -24.18
CA ALA A 354 -9.63 35.46 -22.93
C ALA A 354 -10.64 34.32 -23.16
N ALA A 355 -11.45 34.44 -24.21
CA ALA A 355 -12.40 33.40 -24.59
C ALA A 355 -11.65 32.13 -25.01
N GLU A 356 -10.68 32.21 -25.91
CA GLU A 356 -9.92 31.04 -26.37
C GLU A 356 -9.16 30.36 -25.22
N ALA A 357 -8.60 31.15 -24.29
CA ALA A 357 -7.98 30.63 -23.06
C ALA A 357 -8.98 29.88 -22.18
N ALA A 358 -10.19 30.42 -21.97
CA ALA A 358 -11.25 29.74 -21.20
C ALA A 358 -11.66 28.41 -21.84
N LEU A 359 -11.85 28.36 -23.17
CA LEU A 359 -12.18 27.13 -23.88
C LEU A 359 -11.11 26.06 -23.67
N ARG A 360 -9.83 26.43 -23.80
CA ARG A 360 -8.73 25.48 -23.65
C ARG A 360 -8.54 25.04 -22.20
N ALA A 361 -8.72 25.96 -21.25
CA ALA A 361 -8.72 25.64 -19.83
C ALA A 361 -9.83 24.61 -19.51
N ALA A 362 -11.01 24.75 -20.12
CA ALA A 362 -12.12 23.80 -19.95
C ALA A 362 -11.74 22.39 -20.43
N GLU A 363 -11.05 22.28 -21.57
CA GLU A 363 -10.58 21.00 -22.11
C GLU A 363 -9.53 20.34 -21.20
N VAL A 364 -8.58 21.11 -20.68
CA VAL A 364 -7.57 20.59 -19.73
C VAL A 364 -8.25 20.17 -18.42
N ALA A 365 -9.16 20.99 -17.89
CA ALA A 365 -9.91 20.68 -16.68
C ALA A 365 -10.72 19.38 -16.83
N GLY A 366 -11.50 19.24 -17.91
CA GLY A 366 -12.35 18.07 -18.11
C GLY A 366 -11.59 16.82 -18.55
N GLY A 367 -10.72 16.96 -19.55
CA GLY A 367 -10.04 15.83 -20.19
C GLY A 367 -8.81 15.33 -19.45
N ASP A 368 -7.95 16.22 -18.98
CA ASP A 368 -6.67 15.85 -18.35
C ASP A 368 -6.79 15.75 -16.82
N LEU A 369 -7.62 16.61 -16.21
CA LEU A 369 -7.74 16.73 -14.75
C LEU A 369 -9.01 16.08 -14.16
N SER A 370 -10.01 15.79 -14.99
CA SER A 370 -11.35 15.32 -14.54
C SER A 370 -12.07 16.28 -13.57
N ALA A 371 -11.73 17.57 -13.60
CA ALA A 371 -12.37 18.62 -12.80
C ALA A 371 -13.65 19.11 -13.50
N PHE A 372 -14.70 18.29 -13.49
CA PHE A 372 -15.88 18.48 -14.33
C PHE A 372 -16.68 19.75 -14.03
N HIS A 373 -16.79 20.15 -12.75
CA HIS A 373 -17.47 21.38 -12.34
C HIS A 373 -16.76 22.62 -12.90
N VAL A 374 -15.43 22.68 -12.75
CA VAL A 374 -14.62 23.77 -13.32
C VAL A 374 -14.66 23.77 -14.84
N ALA A 375 -14.56 22.60 -15.47
CA ALA A 375 -14.65 22.47 -16.92
C ALA A 375 -15.97 23.04 -17.47
N ARG A 376 -17.10 22.68 -16.83
CA ARG A 376 -18.41 23.22 -17.17
C ARG A 376 -18.47 24.74 -17.02
N GLY A 377 -18.02 25.27 -15.89
CA GLY A 377 -17.98 26.71 -15.65
C GLY A 377 -17.17 27.44 -16.73
N LEU A 378 -16.03 26.89 -17.15
CA LEU A 378 -15.18 27.50 -18.17
C LEU A 378 -15.83 27.50 -19.56
N TYR A 379 -16.59 26.46 -19.91
CA TYR A 379 -17.39 26.46 -21.14
C TYR A 379 -18.54 27.47 -21.09
N LEU A 380 -19.22 27.60 -19.96
CA LEU A 380 -20.27 28.61 -19.78
C LEU A 380 -19.67 30.02 -19.87
N ARG A 381 -18.51 30.24 -19.23
CA ARG A 381 -17.79 31.50 -19.30
C ARG A 381 -17.35 31.85 -20.73
N TYR A 382 -16.94 30.86 -21.52
CA TYR A 382 -16.67 31.04 -22.94
C TYR A 382 -17.86 31.67 -23.67
N LEU A 383 -19.07 31.14 -23.43
CA LEU A 383 -20.29 31.59 -24.08
C LEU A 383 -20.69 33.01 -23.66
N GLU A 384 -20.32 33.46 -22.46
CA GLU A 384 -20.52 34.84 -22.02
C GLU A 384 -19.55 35.80 -22.74
N LEU A 385 -18.30 35.39 -22.93
CA LEU A 385 -17.26 36.23 -23.53
C LEU A 385 -17.38 36.33 -25.05
N ALA A 386 -17.77 35.24 -25.71
CA ALA A 386 -17.77 35.13 -27.17
C ALA A 386 -18.97 34.30 -27.67
N PRO A 387 -20.22 34.76 -27.43
CA PRO A 387 -21.44 34.01 -27.80
C PRO A 387 -21.56 33.77 -29.31
N ASP A 388 -21.07 34.70 -30.12
CA ASP A 388 -21.15 34.64 -31.59
C ASP A 388 -19.94 33.94 -32.23
N SER A 389 -19.02 33.41 -31.42
CA SER A 389 -17.84 32.70 -31.91
C SER A 389 -18.21 31.43 -32.69
N PRO A 390 -17.46 31.05 -33.73
CA PRO A 390 -17.64 29.75 -34.39
C PRO A 390 -17.45 28.56 -33.42
N TRP A 391 -16.81 28.77 -32.26
CA TRP A 391 -16.63 27.73 -31.24
C TRP A 391 -17.72 27.70 -30.15
N ALA A 392 -18.71 28.60 -30.22
CA ALA A 392 -19.82 28.60 -29.26
C ALA A 392 -20.54 27.23 -29.23
N ALA A 393 -20.69 26.58 -30.39
CA ALA A 393 -21.26 25.24 -30.49
C ALA A 393 -20.45 24.19 -29.68
N LYS A 394 -19.10 24.26 -29.71
CA LYS A 394 -18.23 23.39 -28.90
C LYS A 394 -18.43 23.65 -27.42
N ALA A 395 -18.51 24.92 -27.02
CA ALA A 395 -18.70 25.28 -25.62
C ALA A 395 -20.08 24.86 -25.10
N ILE A 396 -21.15 25.01 -25.89
CA ILE A 396 -22.48 24.48 -25.56
C ILE A 396 -22.41 22.96 -25.35
N TYR A 397 -21.81 22.23 -26.30
CA TYR A 397 -21.63 20.78 -26.20
C TYR A 397 -20.81 20.39 -24.95
N GLY A 398 -19.69 21.05 -24.70
CA GLY A 398 -18.81 20.79 -23.56
C GLY A 398 -19.50 21.04 -22.21
N ALA A 399 -20.26 22.12 -22.08
CA ALA A 399 -21.04 22.39 -20.87
C ALA A 399 -22.12 21.32 -20.65
N LEU A 400 -22.82 20.89 -21.71
CA LEU A 400 -23.83 19.83 -21.65
C LEU A 400 -23.25 18.45 -21.35
N LEU A 401 -22.02 18.15 -21.81
CA LEU A 401 -21.32 16.90 -21.52
C LEU A 401 -21.12 16.70 -20.01
N TYR A 402 -20.94 17.80 -19.27
CA TYR A 402 -20.78 17.82 -17.82
C TYR A 402 -22.06 18.28 -17.09
N SER A 403 -23.24 18.06 -17.70
CA SER A 403 -24.53 18.22 -17.03
C SER A 403 -24.58 17.38 -15.75
N GLY A 404 -25.07 17.96 -14.65
CA GLY A 404 -25.04 17.36 -13.31
C GLY A 404 -23.83 17.73 -12.44
N SER A 405 -22.86 18.45 -13.00
CA SER A 405 -21.72 19.00 -12.26
C SER A 405 -21.78 20.53 -12.26
N PRO A 406 -22.68 21.16 -11.47
CA PRO A 406 -22.85 22.61 -11.51
C PRO A 406 -21.55 23.33 -11.16
N ALA A 407 -21.26 24.42 -11.88
CA ALA A 407 -20.12 25.28 -11.56
C ALA A 407 -20.32 26.00 -10.21
N GLY A 408 -19.23 26.49 -9.63
CA GLY A 408 -19.28 27.38 -8.47
C GLY A 408 -19.87 28.77 -8.79
N GLU A 409 -19.93 29.64 -7.79
CA GLU A 409 -20.56 30.97 -7.88
C GLU A 409 -19.88 31.96 -8.85
N TRP A 410 -18.71 31.61 -9.39
CA TRP A 410 -17.94 32.47 -10.31
C TRP A 410 -18.51 32.53 -11.74
N VAL A 411 -19.53 31.72 -12.06
CA VAL A 411 -20.29 31.71 -13.33
C VAL A 411 -21.79 31.50 -13.07
N ASP A 412 -22.68 32.10 -13.86
CA ASP A 412 -24.14 31.89 -13.74
C ASP A 412 -24.54 30.49 -14.27
N ASP A 413 -24.52 29.50 -13.38
CA ASP A 413 -24.96 28.13 -13.66
C ASP A 413 -26.14 27.71 -12.79
N ARG A 414 -27.35 27.77 -13.37
CA ARG A 414 -28.61 27.38 -12.72
C ARG A 414 -28.95 25.90 -12.93
N GLY A 415 -27.94 25.06 -13.16
CA GLY A 415 -28.09 23.63 -13.34
C GLY A 415 -29.01 23.27 -14.50
N ILE A 416 -30.13 22.59 -14.22
CA ILE A 416 -31.09 22.11 -15.23
C ILE A 416 -31.61 23.25 -16.11
N SER A 417 -31.87 24.43 -15.53
CA SER A 417 -32.35 25.57 -16.31
C SER A 417 -31.30 26.07 -17.31
N THR A 418 -30.02 26.06 -16.92
CA THR A 418 -28.92 26.34 -17.85
C THR A 418 -28.84 25.28 -18.93
N ASP A 419 -29.00 24.00 -18.59
CA ASP A 419 -28.97 22.90 -19.57
C ASP A 419 -30.10 23.01 -20.60
N ASP A 420 -31.32 23.35 -20.18
CA ASP A 420 -32.46 23.52 -21.11
C ASP A 420 -32.23 24.69 -22.06
N ARG A 421 -31.68 25.80 -21.55
CA ARG A 421 -31.25 26.93 -22.39
C ARG A 421 -30.19 26.50 -23.41
N LEU A 422 -29.16 25.78 -22.96
CA LEU A 422 -28.08 25.29 -23.82
C LEU A 422 -28.59 24.31 -24.88
N ARG A 423 -29.50 23.41 -24.54
CA ARG A 423 -30.16 22.52 -25.51
C ARG A 423 -30.98 23.30 -26.54
N GLY A 424 -31.68 24.35 -26.12
CA GLY A 424 -32.38 25.27 -27.03
C GLY A 424 -31.43 25.97 -28.01
N LEU A 425 -30.29 26.46 -27.51
CA LEU A 425 -29.25 27.07 -28.35
C LEU A 425 -28.64 26.05 -29.33
N LEU A 426 -28.40 24.82 -28.87
CA LEU A 426 -27.87 23.75 -29.73
C LEU A 426 -28.87 23.36 -30.83
N ALA A 427 -30.16 23.23 -30.51
CA ALA A 427 -31.20 22.89 -31.47
C ALA A 427 -31.41 23.97 -32.54
N ALA A 428 -31.07 25.23 -32.22
CA ALA A 428 -31.10 26.34 -33.16
C ALA A 428 -29.91 26.35 -34.14
N LEU A 429 -28.86 25.56 -33.91
CA LEU A 429 -27.75 25.43 -34.85
C LEU A 429 -28.19 24.72 -36.15
N PRO A 430 -27.54 24.99 -37.30
CA PRO A 430 -27.80 24.26 -38.54
C PRO A 430 -27.73 22.74 -38.33
N GLU A 431 -28.61 21.98 -38.99
CA GLU A 431 -28.64 20.50 -38.87
C GLU A 431 -27.31 19.84 -39.22
N ALA A 432 -26.56 20.43 -40.17
CA ALA A 432 -25.23 19.95 -40.55
C ALA A 432 -24.11 20.32 -39.54
N ASN A 433 -24.42 21.01 -38.43
CA ASN A 433 -23.40 21.36 -37.45
C ASN A 433 -22.93 20.10 -36.70
N PRO A 434 -21.62 19.80 -36.69
CA PRO A 434 -21.11 18.55 -36.12
C PRO A 434 -21.38 18.40 -34.62
N TYR A 435 -21.49 19.51 -33.87
CA TYR A 435 -21.78 19.48 -32.43
C TYR A 435 -23.26 19.24 -32.12
N ARG A 436 -24.16 19.57 -33.06
CA ARG A 436 -25.58 19.23 -32.94
C ARG A 436 -25.77 17.73 -33.20
N ILE A 437 -25.16 17.23 -34.26
CA ILE A 437 -25.20 15.80 -34.65
C ILE A 437 -24.66 14.91 -33.51
N SER A 438 -23.57 15.30 -32.84
CA SER A 438 -22.94 14.49 -31.78
C SER A 438 -23.79 14.31 -30.52
N ILE A 439 -24.76 15.19 -30.25
CA ILE A 439 -25.70 15.05 -29.11
C ILE A 439 -26.95 14.26 -29.51
N GLU A 440 -27.43 14.43 -30.75
CA GLU A 440 -28.63 13.76 -31.26
C GLU A 440 -28.37 12.26 -31.57
N ASN A 441 -27.16 11.90 -32.01
CA ASN A 441 -26.80 10.52 -32.38
C ASN A 441 -26.04 9.79 -31.27
N ARG A 442 -26.73 8.87 -30.58
CA ARG A 442 -26.17 8.05 -29.48
C ARG A 442 -25.42 6.76 -29.88
N PRO A 443 -25.12 6.50 -31.16
CA PRO A 443 -23.85 5.83 -31.47
C PRO A 443 -23.06 6.65 -32.49
N ARG A 444 -21.82 7.01 -32.12
CA ARG A 444 -20.85 7.67 -33.00
C ARG A 444 -20.61 6.82 -34.24
N ASP A 445 -20.86 7.37 -35.43
CA ASP A 445 -20.35 6.80 -36.68
C ASP A 445 -19.04 7.49 -37.08
N ALA A 446 -18.31 6.87 -38.02
CA ALA A 446 -16.97 7.30 -38.42
C ALA A 446 -16.93 8.68 -39.09
N ASP A 447 -18.05 9.11 -39.69
CA ASP A 447 -18.15 10.40 -40.36
C ASP A 447 -18.32 11.55 -39.36
N THR A 448 -19.08 11.32 -38.28
CA THR A 448 -19.22 12.28 -37.18
C THR A 448 -17.87 12.52 -36.47
N ASP A 449 -17.05 11.47 -36.32
CA ASP A 449 -15.70 11.58 -35.77
C ASP A 449 -14.76 12.40 -36.69
N SER A 450 -14.88 12.29 -38.01
CA SER A 450 -14.03 13.04 -38.96
C SER A 450 -14.27 14.56 -38.91
N LEU A 451 -15.53 15.01 -38.85
CA LEU A 451 -15.86 16.44 -38.74
C LEU A 451 -15.45 17.01 -37.38
N TYR A 452 -15.59 16.22 -36.30
CA TYR A 452 -15.12 16.59 -34.98
C TYR A 452 -13.60 16.76 -34.94
N VAL A 453 -12.86 15.80 -35.54
CA VAL A 453 -11.39 15.84 -35.63
C VAL A 453 -10.90 17.04 -36.44
N GLN A 454 -11.59 17.43 -37.53
CA GLN A 454 -11.23 18.63 -38.29
C GLN A 454 -11.42 19.91 -37.47
N ALA A 455 -12.56 20.05 -36.77
CA ALA A 455 -12.81 21.20 -35.90
C ALA A 455 -11.77 21.25 -34.75
N GLU A 456 -11.40 20.12 -34.16
CA GLU A 456 -10.32 20.04 -33.17
C GLU A 456 -8.96 20.47 -33.74
N SER A 457 -8.64 20.08 -34.97
CA SER A 457 -7.36 20.40 -35.60
C SER A 457 -7.17 21.90 -35.85
N ASP A 458 -8.23 22.60 -36.27
CA ASP A 458 -8.19 24.04 -36.54
C ASP A 458 -8.05 24.84 -35.24
N LEU A 459 -8.70 24.39 -34.16
CA LEU A 459 -8.53 24.96 -32.82
C LEU A 459 -7.09 24.81 -32.33
N ARG A 460 -6.50 23.60 -32.47
CA ARG A 460 -5.11 23.36 -32.09
C ARG A 460 -4.15 24.26 -32.85
N ARG A 461 -4.38 24.51 -34.14
CA ARG A 461 -3.55 25.43 -34.94
C ARG A 461 -3.59 26.85 -34.36
N ARG A 462 -4.78 27.41 -34.13
CA ARG A 462 -4.94 28.76 -33.57
C ARG A 462 -4.33 28.89 -32.16
N LEU A 463 -4.44 27.85 -31.34
CA LEU A 463 -3.83 27.83 -30.00
C LEU A 463 -2.30 27.81 -30.05
N VAL A 464 -1.70 27.14 -31.03
CA VAL A 464 -0.25 27.19 -31.25
C VAL A 464 0.18 28.61 -31.63
N GLU A 465 -0.59 29.30 -32.47
CA GLU A 465 -0.35 30.70 -32.83
C GLU A 465 -0.42 31.61 -31.60
N ILE A 466 -1.42 31.41 -30.72
CA ILE A 466 -1.53 32.15 -29.45
C ILE A 466 -0.35 31.85 -28.54
N ARG A 467 0.05 30.57 -28.42
CA ARG A 467 1.20 30.20 -27.59
C ARG A 467 2.49 30.86 -28.07
N MET A 468 2.69 30.96 -29.40
CA MET A 468 3.81 31.69 -29.98
C MET A 468 3.77 33.19 -29.67
N LEU A 469 2.58 33.78 -29.54
CA LEU A 469 2.43 35.19 -29.16
C LEU A 469 2.82 35.47 -27.69
N PHE A 470 2.76 34.47 -26.82
CA PHE A 470 3.09 34.60 -25.39
C PHE A 470 4.45 34.00 -25.00
N ASP A 471 5.15 33.32 -25.92
CA ASP A 471 6.51 32.83 -25.71
C ASP A 471 7.52 33.97 -25.94
N THR A 472 7.59 34.91 -24.99
CA THR A 472 8.53 36.05 -25.01
C THR A 472 10.00 35.63 -24.88
N THR A 473 10.27 34.35 -24.65
CA THR A 473 11.62 33.77 -24.59
C THR A 473 12.30 33.61 -25.96
N ALA A 474 11.56 33.75 -27.06
CA ALA A 474 12.11 33.61 -28.42
C ALA A 474 12.73 34.89 -29.00
N VAL A 475 12.67 36.04 -28.30
CA VAL A 475 13.39 37.26 -28.69
C VAL A 475 14.63 37.41 -27.83
N ILE A 476 15.59 36.49 -27.99
CA ILE A 476 16.99 36.81 -27.72
C ILE A 476 17.41 37.70 -28.90
N VAL A 477 17.34 39.01 -28.68
CA VAL A 477 18.03 40.00 -29.53
C VAL A 477 19.48 39.57 -29.58
N GLN A 478 19.97 39.13 -30.74
CA GLN A 478 21.41 39.03 -30.96
C GLN A 478 21.99 40.43 -30.73
N PRO A 479 22.94 40.61 -29.80
CA PRO A 479 23.68 41.85 -29.73
C PRO A 479 24.60 41.89 -30.97
N GLN A 480 24.12 42.52 -32.04
CA GLN A 480 25.00 43.13 -33.02
C GLN A 480 25.42 44.48 -32.47
N ASP A 481 26.73 44.74 -32.56
CA ASP A 481 27.45 45.95 -32.16
C ASP A 481 27.89 46.03 -30.68
N ALA A 482 28.92 45.26 -30.34
CA ALA A 482 29.95 45.72 -29.42
C ALA A 482 31.32 45.60 -30.10
N VAL A 483 31.85 46.78 -30.38
CA VAL A 483 33.10 47.14 -31.03
C VAL A 483 34.32 46.55 -30.33
N ASP A 484 35.36 46.31 -31.13
CA ASP A 484 36.74 46.02 -30.74
C ASP A 484 37.22 46.87 -29.54
N GLU A 485 37.78 46.23 -28.51
CA GLU A 485 38.88 46.83 -27.75
C GLU A 485 39.77 45.74 -27.14
N GLU A 486 40.99 45.66 -27.66
CA GLU A 486 42.14 44.95 -27.10
C GLU A 486 42.50 45.51 -25.71
N ALA A 487 42.69 44.66 -24.70
CA ALA A 487 43.66 44.90 -23.63
C ALA A 487 43.99 43.62 -22.84
N VAL A 488 45.13 43.05 -23.23
CA VAL A 488 46.17 42.35 -22.45
C VAL A 488 46.11 42.49 -20.92
N GLN A 489 46.12 41.36 -20.19
CA GLN A 489 46.88 41.07 -18.95
C GLN A 489 46.62 39.60 -18.53
N GLN A 490 47.51 38.66 -18.83
CA GLN A 490 48.65 38.18 -18.01
C GLN A 490 48.34 37.62 -16.61
N GLN A 491 48.47 36.28 -16.51
CA GLN A 491 48.99 35.46 -15.39
C GLN A 491 48.15 35.23 -14.11
N PRO A 492 48.43 34.16 -13.32
CA PRO A 492 48.93 32.83 -13.69
C PRO A 492 48.20 31.66 -12.99
N GLU A 493 48.57 30.46 -13.44
CA GLU A 493 48.39 29.17 -12.79
C GLU A 493 48.74 29.20 -11.29
N GLN A 494 47.89 28.58 -10.47
CA GLN A 494 48.27 28.04 -9.18
C GLN A 494 47.88 26.57 -9.11
N GLU A 495 48.92 25.74 -9.19
CA GLU A 495 48.99 24.40 -8.64
C GLU A 495 48.61 24.40 -7.15
N ALA A 496 47.91 23.36 -6.72
CA ALA A 496 47.89 22.96 -5.32
C ALA A 496 48.00 21.43 -5.24
N GLU A 497 49.21 21.02 -4.88
CA GLU A 497 49.61 19.81 -4.13
C GLU A 497 48.52 19.30 -3.19
N ASP A 498 48.25 17.99 -3.18
CA ASP A 498 48.99 16.97 -2.43
C ASP A 498 48.87 17.17 -0.92
N ASP A 499 48.02 16.34 -0.31
CA ASP A 499 48.20 15.93 1.09
C ASP A 499 47.56 14.55 1.24
N GLY A 500 48.44 13.55 1.31
CA GLY A 500 48.09 12.21 1.74
C GLY A 500 47.88 12.14 3.25
N VAL A 501 47.02 11.21 3.69
CA VAL A 501 47.12 10.59 5.01
C VAL A 501 46.75 9.12 4.90
N ALA A 502 47.68 8.26 5.29
CA ALA A 502 47.46 6.87 5.63
C ALA A 502 47.03 6.74 7.10
N PHE A 503 46.01 5.93 7.39
CA PHE A 503 45.99 4.80 8.33
C PHE A 503 44.56 4.25 8.48
#